data_AF-A0A9X6K964-F1
#
_entry.id   AF-A0A9X6K964-F1
#
_cell.length_a   1.000
_cell.length_b   1.000
_cell.length_c   1.000
_cell.angle_alpha   90.00
_cell.angle_beta   90.00
_cell.angle_gamma   90.00
#
_symmetry.space_group_name_H-M   'P 1'
#
loop_
_entity.id
_entity.type
_entity.pdbx_description
1 polymer ?
#
loop_
_entity_poly.entity_id
_entity_poly.type
_entity_poly.pdbx_seq_one_letter_code
_entity_poly.pdbx_strand_id
1 'polypeptide(L)'
;LNELDKYIEEYKTLFDKGTRRQNNIVYTQKYKRLWYLKKKFADRKVLAPHNELTEITSEVKRLQKDIRTMSSVELMDSSFKRIQYVRYADDFLIGIIGSKQDAEEVKKDLTAFLKNKLNLELSSEKTLITHGKMKARFLGYDVTISNLQAVYKGSNSRIAKRYASNKCEIYMPKEKWIGKLKELKVLKIEKDSSWKSIHRAELINSDNLEILSIYNSEIRGLYNYYKLAKNVHSLQKFRYIMKFSMVKTFANKYKLSVSKIMKKFNHEGNFRISYTTKTGQKHRYFYNEPLKRVYENPTTNKEIDIVPNTMIYAGRNSLIRRLQASKCEWCQTENTAIEMHHVKKLKELKGKQLWERIMIARNRKTLALCKKCHVDLHAGRLD
;
A
#
# COMPACT_ATOMS: atom_id res chain seq x y z
N LEU A 1 25.67 -14.85 -0.47
CA LEU A 1 24.22 -14.64 -0.73
C LEU A 1 23.82 -14.93 -2.18
N ASN A 2 24.59 -14.49 -3.20
CA ASN A 2 24.39 -14.92 -4.60
C ASN A 2 24.48 -16.47 -4.79
N GLU A 3 25.21 -17.17 -3.91
CA GLU A 3 25.32 -18.63 -3.95
C GLU A 3 24.00 -19.37 -3.75
N LEU A 4 23.09 -18.84 -2.92
CA LEU A 4 21.75 -19.42 -2.76
C LEU A 4 20.92 -19.23 -4.04
N ASP A 5 21.03 -18.04 -4.65
CA ASP A 5 20.33 -17.71 -5.89
C ASP A 5 20.79 -18.65 -7.02
N LYS A 6 22.11 -18.83 -7.18
CA LYS A 6 22.70 -19.77 -8.15
C LYS A 6 22.28 -21.22 -7.89
N TYR A 7 22.32 -21.67 -6.63
CA TYR A 7 21.90 -23.01 -6.27
C TYR A 7 20.43 -23.27 -6.65
N ILE A 8 19.55 -22.31 -6.41
CA ILE A 8 18.13 -22.45 -6.74
C ILE A 8 17.90 -22.39 -8.26
N GLU A 9 18.69 -21.61 -9.00
CA GLU A 9 18.65 -21.61 -10.46
C GLU A 9 19.06 -22.97 -11.03
N GLU A 10 20.15 -23.57 -10.55
CA GLU A 10 20.55 -24.93 -10.91
C GLU A 10 19.47 -25.95 -10.52
N TYR A 11 18.98 -25.88 -9.28
CA TYR A 11 17.92 -26.75 -8.79
C TYR A 11 16.64 -26.65 -9.63
N LYS A 12 16.29 -25.45 -10.09
CA LYS A 12 15.14 -25.21 -10.96
C LYS A 12 15.26 -25.96 -12.29
N THR A 13 16.46 -26.07 -12.87
CA THR A 13 16.65 -26.83 -14.11
C THR A 13 16.38 -28.33 -13.93
N LEU A 14 16.71 -28.88 -12.76
CA LEU A 14 16.49 -30.30 -12.43
C LEU A 14 15.05 -30.60 -12.02
N PHE A 15 14.41 -29.67 -11.30
CA PHE A 15 13.07 -29.82 -10.77
C PHE A 15 11.98 -29.60 -11.83
N ASP A 16 12.21 -28.66 -12.74
CA ASP A 16 11.22 -28.27 -13.75
C ASP A 16 10.99 -29.41 -14.77
N LYS A 17 9.78 -29.96 -14.78
CA LYS A 17 9.36 -31.06 -15.67
C LYS A 17 8.15 -30.64 -16.51
N GLY A 18 8.16 -31.05 -17.78
CA GLY A 18 7.08 -30.83 -18.74
C GLY A 18 6.97 -29.39 -19.26
N THR A 19 6.67 -29.22 -20.55
CA THR A 19 6.52 -27.89 -21.18
C THR A 19 5.12 -27.30 -20.97
N ARG A 20 4.09 -28.15 -20.94
CA ARG A 20 2.68 -27.77 -20.74
C ARG A 20 1.97 -28.83 -19.90
N ARG A 21 0.94 -28.41 -19.16
CA ARG A 21 0.05 -29.31 -18.43
C ARG A 21 -0.79 -30.13 -19.40
N GLN A 22 -1.13 -31.36 -19.02
CA GLN A 22 -2.04 -32.20 -19.75
C GLN A 22 -3.45 -31.59 -19.80
N ASN A 23 -4.15 -31.85 -20.91
CA ASN A 23 -5.53 -31.43 -21.08
C ASN A 23 -6.45 -32.32 -20.26
N ASN A 24 -7.46 -31.72 -19.63
CA ASN A 24 -8.48 -32.49 -18.94
C ASN A 24 -9.35 -33.21 -19.99
N ILE A 25 -9.28 -34.54 -19.99
CA ILE A 25 -9.98 -35.40 -20.97
C ILE A 25 -11.49 -35.20 -20.88
N VAL A 26 -12.06 -35.18 -19.66
CA VAL A 26 -13.50 -35.02 -19.43
C VAL A 26 -13.98 -33.65 -19.92
N TYR A 27 -13.21 -32.59 -19.64
CA TYR A 27 -13.51 -31.26 -20.16
C TYR A 27 -13.52 -31.27 -21.69
N THR A 28 -12.51 -31.88 -22.31
CA THR A 28 -12.35 -31.93 -23.77
C THR A 28 -13.51 -32.69 -24.43
N GLN A 29 -13.92 -33.82 -23.86
CA GLN A 29 -15.08 -34.59 -24.32
C GLN A 29 -16.38 -33.79 -24.24
N LYS A 30 -16.65 -33.14 -23.08
CA LYS A 30 -17.83 -32.29 -22.90
C LYS A 30 -17.83 -31.10 -23.85
N TYR A 31 -16.66 -30.48 -24.10
CA TYR A 31 -16.52 -29.38 -25.03
C TYR A 31 -16.78 -29.80 -26.48
N LYS A 32 -16.24 -30.96 -26.91
CA LYS A 32 -16.53 -31.54 -28.23
C LYS A 32 -18.03 -31.81 -28.41
N ARG A 33 -18.69 -32.39 -27.40
CA ARG A 33 -20.16 -32.60 -27.40
C ARG A 33 -20.93 -31.28 -27.52
N LEU A 34 -20.53 -30.25 -26.77
CA LEU A 34 -21.13 -28.92 -26.86
C LEU A 34 -20.98 -28.32 -28.26
N TRP A 35 -19.80 -28.43 -28.87
CA TRP A 35 -19.55 -27.96 -30.22
C TRP A 35 -20.43 -28.67 -31.25
N TYR A 36 -20.52 -30.00 -31.18
CA TYR A 36 -21.39 -30.80 -32.05
C TYR A 36 -22.87 -30.41 -31.91
N LEU A 37 -23.38 -30.25 -30.69
CA LEU A 37 -24.77 -29.85 -30.45
C LEU A 37 -25.06 -28.44 -30.98
N LYS A 38 -24.10 -27.51 -30.86
CA LYS A 38 -24.25 -26.16 -31.45
C LYS A 38 -24.28 -26.20 -32.97
N LYS A 39 -23.45 -27.05 -33.60
CA LYS A 39 -23.45 -27.26 -35.05
C LYS A 39 -24.80 -27.86 -35.49
N LYS A 40 -25.25 -28.93 -34.85
CA LYS A 40 -26.57 -29.55 -35.08
C LYS A 40 -27.73 -28.55 -34.92
N PHE A 41 -27.66 -27.68 -33.90
CA PHE A 41 -28.65 -26.62 -33.70
C PHE A 41 -28.65 -25.59 -34.83
N ALA A 42 -27.47 -25.19 -35.33
CA ALA A 42 -27.37 -24.26 -36.46
C ALA A 42 -27.92 -24.88 -37.76
N ASP A 43 -27.59 -26.14 -38.02
CA ASP A 43 -28.00 -26.88 -39.23
C ASP A 43 -29.52 -27.17 -39.23
N ARG A 44 -30.12 -27.47 -38.07
CA ARG A 44 -31.56 -27.80 -37.94
C ARG A 44 -32.47 -26.61 -37.68
N LYS A 45 -31.94 -25.39 -37.55
CA LYS A 45 -32.70 -24.19 -37.18
C LYS A 45 -33.85 -23.87 -38.14
N VAL A 46 -33.78 -24.34 -39.39
CA VAL A 46 -34.72 -24.03 -40.47
C VAL A 46 -35.81 -25.11 -40.66
N LEU A 47 -35.59 -26.36 -40.22
CA LEU A 47 -36.47 -27.51 -40.54
C LEU A 47 -37.02 -28.29 -39.32
N ALA A 48 -36.60 -28.02 -38.09
CA ALA A 48 -36.92 -28.89 -36.95
C ALA A 48 -38.15 -28.42 -36.12
N PRO A 49 -38.93 -29.38 -35.56
CA PRO A 49 -40.07 -29.08 -34.68
C PRO A 49 -39.61 -28.41 -33.36
N HIS A 50 -40.49 -27.56 -32.79
CA HIS A 50 -40.19 -26.71 -31.63
C HIS A 50 -39.65 -27.49 -30.41
N ASN A 51 -40.15 -28.72 -30.18
CA ASN A 51 -39.78 -29.56 -29.04
C ASN A 51 -38.33 -30.09 -29.13
N GLU A 52 -37.84 -30.45 -30.32
CA GLU A 52 -36.43 -30.87 -30.48
C GLU A 52 -35.47 -29.69 -30.24
N LEU A 53 -35.88 -28.47 -30.64
CA LEU A 53 -35.06 -27.26 -30.44
C LEU A 53 -34.95 -26.88 -28.96
N THR A 54 -36.03 -27.03 -28.18
CA THR A 54 -36.02 -26.73 -26.74
C THR A 54 -35.15 -27.72 -25.97
N GLU A 55 -35.20 -29.02 -26.30
CA GLU A 55 -34.34 -30.06 -25.75
C GLU A 55 -32.85 -29.79 -26.02
N ILE A 56 -32.48 -29.54 -27.29
CA ILE A 56 -31.09 -29.21 -27.66
C ILE A 56 -30.63 -27.94 -26.93
N THR A 57 -31.49 -26.93 -26.82
CA THR A 57 -31.15 -25.69 -26.11
C THR A 57 -30.92 -25.93 -24.61
N SER A 58 -31.76 -26.76 -23.98
CA SER A 58 -31.62 -27.14 -22.57
C SER A 58 -30.32 -27.90 -22.31
N GLU A 59 -29.96 -28.83 -23.21
CA GLU A 59 -28.75 -29.63 -23.10
C GLU A 59 -27.49 -28.78 -23.31
N VAL A 60 -27.53 -27.86 -24.27
CA VAL A 60 -26.47 -26.86 -24.48
C VAL A 60 -26.29 -25.99 -23.23
N LYS A 61 -27.37 -25.53 -22.59
CA LYS A 61 -27.29 -24.75 -21.33
C LYS A 61 -26.68 -25.58 -20.19
N ARG A 62 -27.07 -26.85 -20.05
CA ARG A 62 -26.52 -27.78 -19.04
C ARG A 62 -25.03 -28.00 -19.25
N LEU A 63 -24.61 -28.38 -20.46
CA LEU A 63 -23.19 -28.59 -20.80
C LEU A 63 -22.35 -27.33 -20.63
N GLN A 64 -22.89 -26.15 -20.97
CA GLN A 64 -22.21 -24.88 -20.69
C GLN A 64 -22.02 -24.62 -19.20
N LYS A 65 -22.99 -24.99 -18.36
CA LYS A 65 -22.87 -24.86 -16.89
C LYS A 65 -21.78 -25.79 -16.36
N ASP A 66 -21.77 -27.05 -16.81
CA ASP A 66 -20.76 -28.04 -16.42
C ASP A 66 -19.35 -27.65 -16.87
N ILE A 67 -19.17 -27.24 -18.11
CA ILE A 67 -17.86 -26.83 -18.64
C ILE A 67 -17.30 -25.63 -17.87
N ARG A 68 -18.16 -24.75 -17.34
CA ARG A 68 -17.74 -23.59 -16.53
C ARG A 68 -17.24 -23.97 -15.15
N THR A 69 -17.63 -25.12 -14.58
CA THR A 69 -17.11 -25.56 -13.28
C THR A 69 -15.77 -26.27 -13.42
N MET A 70 -15.54 -26.91 -14.58
CA MET A 70 -14.34 -27.70 -14.85
C MET A 70 -13.17 -26.85 -15.39
N SER A 71 -11.94 -27.30 -15.13
CA SER A 71 -10.73 -26.73 -15.74
C SER A 71 -10.46 -27.41 -17.08
N SER A 72 -9.95 -26.66 -18.07
CA SER A 72 -9.52 -27.23 -19.36
C SER A 72 -8.23 -28.05 -19.25
N VAL A 73 -7.43 -27.78 -18.22
CA VAL A 73 -6.17 -28.47 -17.92
C VAL A 73 -6.25 -29.24 -16.62
N GLU A 74 -5.47 -30.29 -16.51
CA GLU A 74 -5.29 -31.03 -15.27
C GLU A 74 -4.45 -30.21 -14.28
N LEU A 75 -5.01 -29.98 -13.08
CA LEU A 75 -4.38 -29.10 -12.10
C LEU A 75 -3.31 -29.79 -11.27
N MET A 76 -3.45 -31.10 -11.07
CA MET A 76 -2.56 -31.98 -10.30
C MET A 76 -1.84 -32.96 -11.23
N ASP A 77 -1.33 -32.44 -12.34
CA ASP A 77 -0.57 -33.21 -13.32
C ASP A 77 0.82 -33.54 -12.76
N SER A 78 1.10 -34.83 -12.52
CA SER A 78 2.40 -35.29 -12.02
C SER A 78 3.53 -35.12 -13.03
N SER A 79 3.20 -34.98 -14.32
CA SER A 79 4.16 -34.75 -15.41
C SER A 79 4.58 -33.28 -15.56
N PHE A 80 3.90 -32.36 -14.85
CA PHE A 80 4.22 -30.93 -14.86
C PHE A 80 4.60 -30.43 -13.47
N LYS A 81 5.90 -30.17 -13.26
CA LYS A 81 6.44 -29.58 -12.03
C LYS A 81 7.18 -28.30 -12.35
N ARG A 82 7.00 -27.27 -11.53
CA ARG A 82 7.72 -25.99 -11.66
C ARG A 82 8.06 -25.41 -10.31
N ILE A 83 9.24 -24.81 -10.20
CA ILE A 83 9.64 -24.01 -9.04
C ILE A 83 9.90 -22.56 -9.45
N GLN A 84 9.42 -21.63 -8.63
CA GLN A 84 9.68 -20.20 -8.79
C GLN A 84 10.23 -19.64 -7.48
N TYR A 85 11.29 -18.85 -7.60
CA TYR A 85 12.00 -18.25 -6.47
C TYR A 85 12.01 -16.74 -6.57
N VAL A 86 11.81 -16.07 -5.43
CA VAL A 86 11.95 -14.63 -5.27
C VAL A 86 12.57 -14.35 -3.91
N ARG A 87 13.56 -13.46 -3.85
CA ARG A 87 14.28 -13.09 -2.63
C ARG A 87 14.40 -11.58 -2.49
N TYR A 88 14.34 -11.11 -1.24
CA TYR A 88 14.54 -9.72 -0.86
C TYR A 88 15.30 -9.68 0.48
N ALA A 89 16.57 -9.28 0.44
CA ALA A 89 17.47 -9.38 1.59
C ALA A 89 17.42 -10.79 2.21
N ASP A 90 16.98 -10.94 3.46
CA ASP A 90 16.92 -12.23 4.15
C ASP A 90 15.60 -12.99 3.92
N ASP A 91 14.55 -12.30 3.46
CA ASP A 91 13.24 -12.90 3.20
C ASP A 91 13.17 -13.46 1.77
N PHE A 92 12.77 -14.72 1.63
CA PHE A 92 12.54 -15.34 0.32
C PHE A 92 11.24 -16.14 0.28
N LEU A 93 10.67 -16.26 -0.91
CA LEU A 93 9.45 -17.00 -1.19
C LEU A 93 9.70 -17.98 -2.34
N ILE A 94 9.33 -19.24 -2.11
CA ILE A 94 9.40 -20.30 -3.11
C ILE A 94 7.99 -20.74 -3.44
N GLY A 95 7.60 -20.60 -4.70
CA GLY A 95 6.35 -21.15 -5.25
C GLY A 95 6.61 -22.47 -5.94
N ILE A 96 5.94 -23.53 -5.49
CA ILE A 96 6.07 -24.88 -6.06
C ILE A 96 4.73 -25.27 -6.70
N ILE A 97 4.79 -25.67 -7.96
CA ILE A 97 3.72 -26.41 -8.63
C ILE A 97 4.10 -27.89 -8.54
N GLY A 98 3.52 -28.59 -7.58
CA GLY A 98 3.84 -29.98 -7.27
C GLY A 98 3.04 -30.50 -6.09
N SER A 99 3.39 -31.70 -5.63
CA SER A 99 2.80 -32.34 -4.46
C SER A 99 3.35 -31.73 -3.16
N LYS A 100 2.71 -32.07 -2.02
CA LYS A 100 3.23 -31.67 -0.70
C LYS A 100 4.60 -32.32 -0.42
N GLN A 101 4.80 -33.56 -0.88
CA GLN A 101 6.06 -34.29 -0.71
C GLN A 101 7.21 -33.56 -1.41
N ASP A 102 6.98 -33.07 -2.64
CA ASP A 102 7.97 -32.27 -3.37
C ASP A 102 8.38 -31.02 -2.57
N ALA A 103 7.43 -30.36 -1.90
CA ALA A 103 7.73 -29.20 -1.07
C ALA A 103 8.54 -29.54 0.20
N GLU A 104 8.30 -30.72 0.78
CA GLU A 104 9.07 -31.21 1.93
C GLU A 104 10.50 -31.61 1.54
N GLU A 105 10.69 -32.21 0.35
CA GLU A 105 12.02 -32.50 -0.22
C GLU A 105 12.81 -31.22 -0.49
N VAL A 106 12.22 -30.26 -1.21
CA VAL A 106 12.85 -28.95 -1.46
C VAL A 106 13.26 -28.27 -0.15
N LYS A 107 12.43 -28.36 0.88
CA LYS A 107 12.76 -27.80 2.21
C LYS A 107 13.97 -28.50 2.83
N LYS A 108 14.05 -29.84 2.74
CA LYS A 108 15.19 -30.62 3.27
C LYS A 108 16.48 -30.27 2.53
N ASP A 109 16.45 -30.24 1.20
CA ASP A 109 17.60 -29.94 0.35
C ASP A 109 18.14 -28.54 0.63
N LEU A 110 17.25 -27.54 0.74
CA LEU A 110 17.64 -26.17 1.07
C LEU A 110 18.22 -26.05 2.48
N THR A 111 17.66 -26.79 3.45
CA THR A 111 18.18 -26.79 4.82
C THR A 111 19.58 -27.39 4.87
N ALA A 112 19.82 -28.49 4.15
CA ALA A 112 21.14 -29.11 4.04
C ALA A 112 22.15 -28.17 3.35
N PHE A 113 21.74 -27.51 2.26
CA PHE A 113 22.60 -26.55 1.56
C PHE A 113 22.99 -25.36 2.44
N LEU A 114 22.02 -24.74 3.13
CA LEU A 114 22.26 -23.59 4.00
C LEU A 114 23.17 -23.95 5.18
N LYS A 115 22.97 -25.14 5.77
CA LYS A 115 23.79 -25.63 6.88
C LYS A 115 25.22 -25.96 6.42
N ASN A 116 25.38 -26.67 5.31
CA ASN A 116 26.68 -27.19 4.90
C ASN A 116 27.55 -26.16 4.16
N LYS A 117 26.97 -25.31 3.31
CA LYS A 117 27.74 -24.33 2.52
C LYS A 117 27.82 -22.96 3.16
N LEU A 118 26.73 -22.51 3.80
CA LEU A 118 26.62 -21.15 4.30
C LEU A 118 26.71 -21.08 5.84
N ASN A 119 26.75 -22.22 6.55
CA ASN A 119 26.72 -22.31 8.00
C ASN A 119 25.58 -21.48 8.63
N LEU A 120 24.43 -21.41 7.94
CA LEU A 120 23.24 -20.69 8.39
C LEU A 120 22.16 -21.68 8.84
N GLU A 121 21.58 -21.39 10.01
CA GLU A 121 20.42 -22.13 10.50
C GLU A 121 19.12 -21.49 10.02
N LEU A 122 18.28 -22.31 9.41
CA LEU A 122 16.99 -21.90 8.90
C LEU A 122 15.94 -21.99 10.02
N SER A 123 15.34 -20.86 10.39
CA SER A 123 14.31 -20.82 11.43
C SER A 123 13.11 -21.68 11.02
N SER A 124 12.89 -22.76 11.76
CA SER A 124 11.78 -23.70 11.55
C SER A 124 10.42 -23.04 11.73
N GLU A 125 10.32 -22.07 12.64
CA GLU A 125 9.10 -21.30 12.93
C GLU A 125 8.69 -20.38 11.77
N LYS A 126 9.67 -19.83 11.03
CA LYS A 126 9.40 -18.93 9.90
C LYS A 126 9.09 -19.69 8.60
N THR A 127 9.57 -20.92 8.47
CA THR A 127 9.50 -21.69 7.21
C THR A 127 8.32 -22.66 7.19
N LEU A 128 7.13 -22.08 7.13
CA LEU A 128 5.87 -22.80 7.07
C LEU A 128 5.52 -23.15 5.62
N ILE A 129 5.26 -24.44 5.36
CA ILE A 129 4.72 -24.90 4.07
C ILE A 129 3.22 -24.59 4.07
N THR A 130 2.83 -23.52 3.37
CA THR A 130 1.42 -23.14 3.22
C THR A 130 0.85 -23.62 1.90
N HIS A 131 -0.34 -24.22 1.92
CA HIS A 131 -1.05 -24.55 0.69
C HIS A 131 -1.39 -23.27 -0.09
N GLY A 132 -1.23 -23.25 -1.41
CA GLY A 132 -1.34 -22.01 -2.22
C GLY A 132 -2.71 -21.30 -2.18
N LYS A 133 -3.77 -21.97 -1.71
CA LYS A 133 -5.09 -21.35 -1.44
C LYS A 133 -5.13 -20.51 -0.17
N MET A 134 -4.23 -20.78 0.78
CA MET A 134 -4.07 -19.95 1.97
C MET A 134 -3.24 -18.71 1.61
N LYS A 135 -3.26 -17.71 2.51
CA LYS A 135 -2.47 -16.50 2.34
C LYS A 135 -1.11 -16.70 3.00
N ALA A 136 -0.05 -16.51 2.25
CA ALA A 136 1.31 -16.43 2.78
C ALA A 136 1.72 -14.95 2.87
N ARG A 137 2.35 -14.54 3.97
CA ARG A 137 2.82 -13.16 4.16
C ARG A 137 4.23 -13.03 3.61
N PHE A 138 4.44 -12.14 2.65
CA PHE A 138 5.75 -11.83 2.09
C PHE A 138 5.88 -10.32 1.89
N LEU A 139 6.93 -9.69 2.44
CA LEU A 139 7.17 -8.23 2.37
C LEU A 139 5.91 -7.40 2.70
N GLY A 140 5.16 -7.78 3.73
CA GLY A 140 3.95 -7.06 4.14
C GLY A 140 2.72 -7.23 3.21
N TYR A 141 2.80 -8.04 2.16
CA TYR A 141 1.71 -8.46 1.28
C TYR A 141 1.21 -9.87 1.62
N ASP A 142 -0.08 -10.09 1.47
CA ASP A 142 -0.67 -11.43 1.46
C ASP A 142 -0.67 -11.98 0.04
N VAL A 143 0.13 -13.01 -0.21
CA VAL A 143 0.21 -13.72 -1.49
C VAL A 143 -0.69 -14.94 -1.45
N THR A 144 -1.53 -15.13 -2.47
CA THR A 144 -2.41 -16.29 -2.59
C THR A 144 -2.67 -16.64 -4.05
N ILE A 145 -3.09 -17.87 -4.30
CA ILE A 145 -3.52 -18.33 -5.62
C ILE A 145 -5.05 -18.23 -5.69
N SER A 146 -5.54 -17.47 -6.68
CA SER A 146 -6.97 -17.26 -6.85
C SER A 146 -7.70 -18.57 -7.19
N ASN A 147 -8.81 -18.87 -6.51
CA ASN A 147 -9.71 -19.97 -6.88
C ASN A 147 -11.10 -19.43 -7.25
N LEU A 148 -11.15 -18.24 -7.86
CA LEU A 148 -12.43 -17.60 -8.16
C LEU A 148 -13.07 -18.31 -9.35
N GLN A 149 -14.04 -19.18 -9.08
CA GLN A 149 -14.86 -19.85 -10.09
C GLN A 149 -16.08 -19.02 -10.51
N ALA A 150 -16.06 -17.72 -10.23
CA ALA A 150 -17.15 -16.83 -10.58
C ALA A 150 -17.25 -16.64 -12.10
N VAL A 151 -18.44 -16.29 -12.56
CA VAL A 151 -18.72 -15.96 -13.95
C VAL A 151 -19.12 -14.49 -13.99
N TYR A 152 -18.59 -13.72 -14.94
CA TYR A 152 -19.02 -12.34 -15.17
C TYR A 152 -19.52 -12.16 -16.60
N LYS A 153 -20.46 -11.23 -16.75
CA LYS A 153 -20.94 -10.76 -18.04
C LYS A 153 -20.39 -9.35 -18.22
N GLY A 154 -19.56 -9.14 -19.24
CA GLY A 154 -19.07 -7.80 -19.57
C GLY A 154 -20.24 -6.92 -20.00
N SER A 155 -20.16 -5.60 -19.75
CA SER A 155 -21.24 -4.65 -20.07
C SER A 155 -21.77 -4.77 -21.51
N ASN A 156 -20.87 -5.01 -22.47
CA ASN A 156 -21.20 -5.16 -23.90
C ASN A 156 -21.14 -6.61 -24.41
N SER A 157 -20.97 -7.61 -23.54
CA SER A 157 -20.85 -9.01 -23.95
C SER A 157 -22.13 -9.79 -23.65
N ARG A 158 -22.78 -10.34 -24.68
CA ARG A 158 -23.86 -11.33 -24.48
C ARG A 158 -23.34 -12.64 -23.90
N ILE A 159 -22.03 -12.89 -23.99
CA ILE A 159 -21.37 -14.11 -23.53
C ILE A 159 -20.81 -13.90 -22.13
N ALA A 160 -21.22 -14.76 -21.20
CA ALA A 160 -20.69 -14.83 -19.85
C ALA A 160 -19.32 -15.55 -19.87
N LYS A 161 -18.30 -14.93 -19.27
CA LYS A 161 -16.92 -15.43 -19.19
C LYS A 161 -16.60 -15.85 -17.75
N ARG A 162 -15.79 -16.91 -17.57
CA ARG A 162 -15.27 -17.28 -16.25
C ARG A 162 -14.20 -16.26 -15.84
N TYR A 163 -14.15 -15.92 -14.56
CA TYR A 163 -12.97 -15.23 -14.01
C TYR A 163 -11.74 -16.12 -14.16
N ALA A 164 -10.59 -15.50 -14.40
CA ALA A 164 -9.33 -16.21 -14.47
C ALA A 164 -8.98 -16.76 -13.08
N SER A 165 -9.13 -18.08 -12.91
CA SER A 165 -8.69 -18.82 -11.72
C SER A 165 -7.21 -19.21 -11.84
N ASN A 166 -6.62 -19.62 -10.72
CA ASN A 166 -5.24 -20.09 -10.57
C ASN A 166 -4.17 -19.05 -10.90
N LYS A 167 -4.48 -17.76 -10.71
CA LYS A 167 -3.49 -16.68 -10.82
C LYS A 167 -2.91 -16.33 -9.47
N CYS A 168 -1.63 -16.01 -9.43
CA CYS A 168 -1.01 -15.42 -8.25
C CYS A 168 -1.60 -14.01 -8.04
N GLU A 169 -2.16 -13.78 -6.86
CA GLU A 169 -2.75 -12.51 -6.47
C GLU A 169 -2.16 -12.05 -5.15
N ILE A 170 -1.87 -10.76 -5.08
CA ILE A 170 -1.35 -10.09 -3.90
C ILE A 170 -2.42 -9.19 -3.29
N TYR A 171 -2.48 -9.18 -1.97
CA TYR A 171 -3.46 -8.47 -1.18
C TYR A 171 -2.77 -7.63 -0.11
N MET A 172 -3.36 -6.48 0.20
CA MET A 172 -3.01 -5.67 1.36
C MET A 172 -3.73 -6.25 2.59
N PRO A 173 -2.99 -6.65 3.63
CA PRO A 173 -3.57 -7.14 4.88
C PRO A 173 -4.43 -6.07 5.55
N LYS A 174 -5.58 -6.48 6.11
CA LYS A 174 -6.49 -5.56 6.81
C LYS A 174 -5.80 -4.92 8.02
N GLU A 175 -5.01 -5.70 8.73
CA GLU A 175 -4.25 -5.29 9.91
C GLU A 175 -3.25 -4.17 9.62
N LYS A 176 -2.67 -4.10 8.42
CA LYS A 176 -1.60 -3.13 8.12
C LYS A 176 -2.12 -1.69 8.05
N TRP A 177 -3.19 -1.45 7.30
CA TRP A 177 -3.77 -0.11 7.22
C TRP A 177 -4.54 0.27 8.49
N ILE A 178 -5.15 -0.70 9.20
CA ILE A 178 -5.73 -0.44 10.53
C ILE A 178 -4.64 -0.12 11.56
N GLY A 179 -3.56 -0.89 11.56
CA GLY A 179 -2.39 -0.69 12.40
C GLY A 179 -1.82 0.71 12.19
N LYS A 180 -1.73 1.17 10.94
CA LYS A 180 -1.29 2.54 10.65
C LYS A 180 -2.22 3.61 11.24
N LEU A 181 -3.54 3.42 11.19
CA LEU A 181 -4.49 4.34 11.83
C LEU A 181 -4.34 4.38 13.35
N LYS A 182 -4.04 3.23 13.97
CA LYS A 182 -3.79 3.12 15.42
C LYS A 182 -2.47 3.79 15.81
N GLU A 183 -1.40 3.55 15.04
CA GLU A 183 -0.07 4.16 15.22
C GLU A 183 -0.17 5.70 15.18
N LEU A 184 -0.92 6.24 14.23
CA LEU A 184 -1.16 7.68 14.09
C LEU A 184 -2.14 8.25 15.14
N LYS A 185 -2.72 7.41 16.00
CA LYS A 185 -3.73 7.77 17.01
C LYS A 185 -4.95 8.51 16.43
N VAL A 186 -5.30 8.22 15.17
CA VAL A 186 -6.40 8.89 14.45
C VAL A 186 -7.72 8.13 14.53
N LEU A 187 -7.74 6.95 15.15
CA LEU A 187 -8.90 6.06 15.22
C LEU A 187 -9.20 5.67 16.67
N LYS A 188 -10.46 5.84 17.08
CA LYS A 188 -11.06 5.26 18.28
C LYS A 188 -12.05 4.18 17.85
N ILE A 189 -11.96 3.01 18.47
CA ILE A 189 -12.99 1.98 18.38
C ILE A 189 -13.85 2.14 19.63
N GLU A 190 -15.14 2.40 19.46
CA GLU A 190 -16.09 2.51 20.57
C GLU A 190 -16.61 1.14 21.01
N LYS A 191 -17.31 1.10 22.15
CA LYS A 191 -17.86 -0.14 22.74
C LYS A 191 -18.86 -0.84 21.80
N ASP A 192 -19.51 -0.07 20.94
CA ASP A 192 -20.44 -0.51 19.90
C ASP A 192 -19.73 -1.04 18.63
N SER A 193 -18.40 -1.19 18.65
CA SER A 193 -17.57 -1.53 17.48
C SER A 193 -17.60 -0.49 16.36
N SER A 194 -18.15 0.70 16.58
CA SER A 194 -18.12 1.80 15.61
C SER A 194 -16.74 2.45 15.56
N TRP A 195 -16.36 2.90 14.37
CA TRP A 195 -15.06 3.50 14.11
C TRP A 195 -15.20 5.02 14.05
N LYS A 196 -14.59 5.72 15.01
CA LYS A 196 -14.59 7.19 15.02
C LYS A 196 -13.19 7.74 14.83
N SER A 197 -13.11 8.73 13.95
CA SER A 197 -11.88 9.51 13.76
C SER A 197 -11.59 10.41 14.97
N ILE A 198 -10.32 10.58 15.33
CA ILE A 198 -9.85 11.49 16.38
C ILE A 198 -8.99 12.58 15.74
N HIS A 199 -8.99 13.78 16.32
CA HIS A 199 -8.06 14.85 15.93
C HIS A 199 -6.64 14.53 16.40
N ARG A 200 -5.62 15.02 15.68
CA ARG A 200 -4.22 14.91 16.10
C ARG A 200 -3.81 16.18 16.84
N ALA A 201 -3.81 16.13 18.17
CA ALA A 201 -3.48 17.29 19.01
C ALA A 201 -2.08 17.85 18.74
N GLU A 202 -1.13 16.98 18.41
CA GLU A 202 0.26 17.31 18.09
C GLU A 202 0.40 18.28 16.90
N LEU A 203 -0.55 18.23 15.95
CA LEU A 203 -0.52 19.02 14.72
C LEU A 203 -1.29 20.34 14.82
N ILE A 204 -1.94 20.64 15.96
CA ILE A 204 -2.80 21.83 16.11
C ILE A 204 -2.02 23.13 15.85
N ASN A 205 -0.76 23.17 16.30
CA ASN A 205 0.09 24.36 16.20
C ASN A 205 0.83 24.47 14.86
N SER A 206 0.80 23.43 14.02
CA SER A 206 1.47 23.43 12.70
C SER A 206 0.71 24.31 11.70
N ASP A 207 1.39 24.75 10.63
CA ASP A 207 0.71 25.54 9.58
C ASP A 207 -0.36 24.70 8.86
N ASN A 208 -1.38 25.35 8.32
CA ASN A 208 -2.45 24.65 7.61
C ASN A 208 -1.91 23.79 6.45
N LEU A 209 -0.97 24.35 5.68
CA LEU A 209 -0.38 23.66 4.54
C LEU A 209 0.44 22.45 5.01
N GLU A 210 1.11 22.57 6.16
CA GLU A 210 1.90 21.49 6.77
C GLU A 210 1.00 20.35 7.25
N ILE A 211 -0.07 20.67 7.99
CA ILE A 211 -1.07 19.68 8.43
C ILE A 211 -1.56 18.88 7.22
N LEU A 212 -1.99 19.57 6.16
CA LEU A 212 -2.44 18.92 4.94
C LEU A 212 -1.36 18.08 4.27
N SER A 213 -0.13 18.58 4.22
CA SER A 213 1.02 17.88 3.64
C SER A 213 1.30 16.55 4.35
N ILE A 214 1.23 16.53 5.68
CA ILE A 214 1.47 15.33 6.52
C ILE A 214 0.41 14.27 6.20
N TYR A 215 -0.87 14.62 6.30
CA TYR A 215 -1.97 13.68 6.01
C TYR A 215 -1.89 13.15 4.57
N ASN A 216 -1.61 14.02 3.60
CA ASN A 216 -1.48 13.60 2.19
C ASN A 216 -0.30 12.65 1.98
N SER A 217 0.83 12.93 2.61
CA SER A 217 2.04 12.12 2.46
C SER A 217 1.89 10.75 3.12
N GLU A 218 1.21 10.67 4.27
CA GLU A 218 0.87 9.39 4.92
C GLU A 218 -0.08 8.54 4.06
N ILE A 219 -1.11 9.14 3.45
CA ILE A 219 -2.01 8.45 2.52
C ILE A 219 -1.26 7.99 1.27
N ARG A 220 -0.45 8.88 0.68
CA ARG A 220 0.32 8.59 -0.53
C ARG A 220 1.33 7.47 -0.30
N GLY A 221 2.09 7.51 0.80
CA GLY A 221 3.08 6.49 1.12
C GLY A 221 2.44 5.10 1.27
N LEU A 222 1.33 5.01 2.01
CA LEU A 222 0.62 3.74 2.18
C LEU A 222 0.02 3.23 0.86
N TYR A 223 -0.54 4.13 0.04
CA TYR A 223 -1.06 3.76 -1.28
C TYR A 223 0.06 3.29 -2.21
N ASN A 224 1.17 4.03 -2.29
CA ASN A 224 2.32 3.69 -3.13
C ASN A 224 2.87 2.31 -2.80
N TYR A 225 3.02 2.02 -1.50
CA TYR A 225 3.49 0.72 -1.05
C TYR A 225 2.54 -0.40 -1.47
N TYR A 226 1.22 -0.20 -1.43
CA TYR A 226 0.20 -1.24 -1.66
C TYR A 226 -0.55 -1.14 -3.01
N LYS A 227 -0.14 -0.27 -3.94
CA LYS A 227 -0.86 0.00 -5.20
C LYS A 227 -1.02 -1.24 -6.10
N LEU A 228 -0.16 -2.24 -5.92
CA LEU A 228 -0.19 -3.50 -6.66
C LEU A 228 -1.26 -4.48 -6.14
N ALA A 229 -1.76 -4.27 -4.92
CA ALA A 229 -2.70 -5.16 -4.25
C ALA A 229 -4.08 -5.17 -4.92
N LYS A 230 -4.68 -6.35 -5.04
CA LYS A 230 -6.02 -6.53 -5.63
C LYS A 230 -7.11 -5.79 -4.84
N ASN A 231 -6.99 -5.74 -3.52
CA ASN A 231 -7.94 -5.08 -2.63
C ASN A 231 -7.52 -3.66 -2.22
N VAL A 232 -6.66 -2.97 -2.99
CA VAL A 232 -6.19 -1.60 -2.68
C VAL A 232 -7.33 -0.59 -2.52
N HIS A 233 -8.48 -0.83 -3.17
CA HIS A 233 -9.69 -0.03 -2.99
C HIS A 233 -10.14 0.05 -1.51
N SER A 234 -9.77 -0.92 -0.67
CA SER A 234 -10.03 -0.88 0.78
C SER A 234 -9.41 0.36 1.45
N LEU A 235 -8.35 0.95 0.88
CA LEU A 235 -7.75 2.20 1.34
C LEU A 235 -8.70 3.41 1.23
N GLN A 236 -9.82 3.30 0.51
CA GLN A 236 -10.86 4.33 0.57
C GLN A 236 -11.39 4.53 2.00
N LYS A 237 -11.53 3.45 2.78
CA LYS A 237 -11.91 3.54 4.20
C LYS A 237 -10.82 4.23 5.03
N PHE A 238 -9.56 3.91 4.77
CA PHE A 238 -8.41 4.57 5.39
C PHE A 238 -8.41 6.08 5.08
N ARG A 239 -8.52 6.45 3.80
CA ARG A 239 -8.58 7.85 3.33
C ARG A 239 -9.75 8.60 3.96
N TYR A 240 -10.91 7.96 4.09
CA TYR A 240 -12.08 8.55 4.74
C TYR A 240 -11.78 8.91 6.20
N ILE A 241 -11.24 7.98 6.98
CA ILE A 241 -10.89 8.21 8.40
C ILE A 241 -9.85 9.32 8.52
N MET A 242 -8.82 9.30 7.67
CA MET A 242 -7.79 10.34 7.61
C MET A 242 -8.38 11.72 7.29
N LYS A 243 -9.31 11.81 6.33
CA LYS A 243 -10.00 13.07 5.99
C LYS A 243 -10.73 13.64 7.21
N PHE A 244 -11.53 12.84 7.90
CA PHE A 244 -12.27 13.32 9.07
C PHE A 244 -11.37 13.63 10.27
N SER A 245 -10.29 12.86 10.46
CA SER A 245 -9.27 13.17 11.47
C SER A 245 -8.61 14.54 11.20
N MET A 246 -8.26 14.82 9.94
CA MET A 246 -7.70 16.10 9.52
C MET A 246 -8.69 17.25 9.76
N VAL A 247 -9.95 17.10 9.33
CA VAL A 247 -10.98 18.13 9.53
C VAL A 247 -11.24 18.39 11.02
N LYS A 248 -11.23 17.35 11.86
CA LYS A 248 -11.33 17.50 13.32
C LYS A 248 -10.12 18.22 13.93
N THR A 249 -8.93 18.03 13.35
CA THR A 249 -7.72 18.76 13.76
C THR A 249 -7.86 20.25 13.43
N PHE A 250 -8.33 20.59 12.23
CA PHE A 250 -8.65 21.97 11.87
C PHE A 250 -9.78 22.57 12.73
N ALA A 251 -10.81 21.79 13.05
CA ALA A 251 -11.91 22.19 13.92
C ALA A 251 -11.39 22.58 15.30
N ASN A 252 -10.49 21.78 15.89
CA ASN A 252 -9.90 22.11 17.19
C ASN A 252 -8.95 23.32 17.11
N LYS A 253 -8.18 23.46 16.01
CA LYS A 253 -7.29 24.61 15.78
C LYS A 253 -8.05 25.93 15.71
N TYR A 254 -9.15 25.97 14.96
CA TYR A 254 -9.94 27.19 14.76
C TYR A 254 -11.08 27.37 15.76
N LYS A 255 -11.29 26.41 16.67
CA LYS A 255 -12.45 26.36 17.58
C LYS A 255 -13.79 26.47 16.83
N LEU A 256 -13.89 25.75 15.71
CA LEU A 256 -15.08 25.69 14.86
C LEU A 256 -15.64 24.26 14.82
N SER A 257 -16.91 24.11 14.43
CA SER A 257 -17.46 22.78 14.18
C SER A 257 -16.89 22.16 12.91
N VAL A 258 -16.89 20.83 12.84
CA VAL A 258 -16.45 20.05 11.67
C VAL A 258 -17.17 20.51 10.40
N SER A 259 -18.48 20.78 10.49
CA SER A 259 -19.29 21.27 9.36
C SER A 259 -18.83 22.65 8.88
N LYS A 260 -18.55 23.59 9.78
CA LYS A 260 -18.04 24.93 9.44
C LYS A 260 -16.68 24.86 8.76
N ILE A 261 -15.77 24.02 9.25
CA ILE A 261 -14.47 23.80 8.61
C ILE A 261 -14.63 23.19 7.23
N MET A 262 -15.47 22.16 7.11
CA MET A 262 -15.71 21.52 5.83
C MET A 262 -16.24 22.54 4.82
N LYS A 263 -17.20 23.39 5.17
CA LYS A 263 -17.69 24.47 4.29
C LYS A 263 -16.59 25.48 3.95
N LYS A 264 -15.81 25.93 4.95
CA LYS A 264 -14.77 26.97 4.77
C LYS A 264 -13.65 26.56 3.80
N PHE A 265 -13.24 25.29 3.82
CA PHE A 265 -12.14 24.78 3.00
C PHE A 265 -12.61 23.91 1.82
N ASN A 266 -13.93 23.79 1.60
CA ASN A 266 -14.48 23.06 0.47
C ASN A 266 -14.51 23.98 -0.77
N HIS A 267 -13.99 23.44 -1.86
CA HIS A 267 -14.11 24.02 -3.19
C HIS A 267 -14.48 22.89 -4.16
N GLU A 268 -15.64 23.00 -4.81
CA GLU A 268 -16.13 22.02 -5.78
C GLU A 268 -16.16 20.58 -5.22
N GLY A 269 -16.53 20.42 -3.95
CA GLY A 269 -16.58 19.11 -3.26
C GLY A 269 -15.23 18.63 -2.72
N ASN A 270 -14.13 19.35 -2.99
CA ASN A 270 -12.78 18.99 -2.59
C ASN A 270 -12.26 19.90 -1.46
N PHE A 271 -11.60 19.30 -0.47
CA PHE A 271 -10.95 20.07 0.60
C PHE A 271 -9.64 20.65 0.07
N ARG A 272 -9.48 21.98 0.07
CA ARG A 272 -8.26 22.66 -0.39
C ARG A 272 -7.77 23.73 0.56
N ILE A 273 -6.46 23.99 0.51
CA ILE A 273 -5.80 25.10 1.20
C ILE A 273 -5.08 25.95 0.17
N SER A 274 -5.39 27.24 0.14
CA SER A 274 -4.74 28.24 -0.72
C SER A 274 -3.50 28.79 -0.02
N TYR A 275 -2.42 29.02 -0.76
CA TYR A 275 -1.20 29.65 -0.30
C TYR A 275 -0.61 30.54 -1.41
N THR A 276 0.06 31.63 -1.04
CA THR A 276 0.68 32.55 -1.98
C THR A 276 2.11 32.13 -2.29
N THR A 277 2.50 32.23 -3.56
CA THR A 277 3.87 32.02 -4.03
C THR A 277 4.33 33.25 -4.82
N LYS A 278 5.64 33.39 -5.06
CA LYS A 278 6.20 34.51 -5.87
C LYS A 278 5.56 34.63 -7.26
N THR A 279 5.04 33.51 -7.79
CA THR A 279 4.41 33.41 -9.11
C THR A 279 2.87 33.44 -9.05
N GLY A 280 2.27 33.80 -7.90
CA GLY A 280 0.81 33.89 -7.71
C GLY A 280 0.24 32.93 -6.67
N GLN A 281 -1.09 32.90 -6.56
CA GLN A 281 -1.81 32.04 -5.62
C GLN A 281 -1.85 30.60 -6.12
N LYS A 282 -1.46 29.65 -5.26
CA LYS A 282 -1.52 28.21 -5.52
C LYS A 282 -2.46 27.54 -4.53
N HIS A 283 -2.95 26.37 -4.89
CA HIS A 283 -3.83 25.56 -4.05
C HIS A 283 -3.24 24.18 -3.84
N ARG A 284 -3.43 23.63 -2.64
CA ARG A 284 -3.13 22.24 -2.33
C ARG A 284 -4.39 21.54 -1.88
N TYR A 285 -4.68 20.41 -2.52
CA TYR A 285 -5.88 19.62 -2.24
C TYR A 285 -5.55 18.50 -1.26
N PHE A 286 -6.53 18.11 -0.45
CA PHE A 286 -6.50 16.82 0.24
C PHE A 286 -6.47 15.71 -0.79
N TYR A 287 -5.70 14.66 -0.52
CA TYR A 287 -5.44 13.55 -1.44
C TYR A 287 -6.74 13.02 -2.07
N ASN A 288 -6.96 13.33 -3.34
CA ASN A 288 -8.18 13.02 -4.09
C ASN A 288 -7.93 12.05 -5.25
N GLU A 289 -6.67 11.69 -5.52
CA GLU A 289 -6.28 10.74 -6.56
C GLU A 289 -7.02 9.38 -6.42
N PRO A 290 -7.28 8.70 -7.54
CA PRO A 290 -7.95 7.41 -7.52
C PRO A 290 -7.07 6.33 -6.89
N LEU A 291 -7.55 5.75 -5.78
CA LEU A 291 -6.92 4.58 -5.14
C LEU A 291 -7.31 3.30 -5.89
N LYS A 292 -6.70 3.10 -7.06
CA LYS A 292 -6.96 1.95 -7.96
C LYS A 292 -5.73 1.05 -8.02
N ARG A 293 -5.95 -0.22 -8.37
CA ARG A 293 -4.85 -1.15 -8.58
C ARG A 293 -4.06 -0.74 -9.83
N VAL A 294 -2.75 -0.65 -9.70
CA VAL A 294 -1.83 -0.39 -10.80
C VAL A 294 -1.14 -1.71 -11.17
N TYR A 295 -1.12 -2.03 -12.47
CA TYR A 295 -0.48 -3.23 -13.01
C TYR A 295 0.90 -2.95 -13.62
N GLU A 296 1.25 -1.68 -13.79
CA GLU A 296 2.51 -1.22 -14.39
C GLU A 296 3.66 -1.26 -13.39
N ASN A 297 4.89 -1.28 -13.93
CA ASN A 297 6.13 -1.22 -13.16
C ASN A 297 6.05 -0.05 -12.15
N PRO A 298 6.47 -0.27 -10.89
CA PRO A 298 6.53 0.82 -9.94
C PRO A 298 7.37 1.94 -10.54
N THR A 299 6.75 3.11 -10.69
CA THR A 299 7.38 4.33 -11.18
C THR A 299 8.76 4.51 -10.52
N THR A 300 9.81 4.70 -11.30
CA THR A 300 11.21 4.83 -10.85
C THR A 300 11.52 6.18 -10.19
N ASN A 301 10.50 6.95 -9.80
CA ASN A 301 10.70 8.26 -9.21
C ASN A 301 11.19 8.10 -7.76
N LYS A 302 12.43 8.55 -7.50
CA LYS A 302 13.09 8.47 -6.18
C LYS A 302 12.33 9.24 -5.08
N GLU A 303 11.39 10.11 -5.44
CA GLU A 303 10.58 10.88 -4.47
C GLU A 303 9.37 10.11 -3.89
N ILE A 304 9.10 8.89 -4.36
CA ILE A 304 7.89 8.11 -4.03
C ILE A 304 7.86 7.58 -2.59
N ASP A 305 9.04 7.29 -2.03
CA ASP A 305 9.25 6.72 -0.68
C ASP A 305 9.83 7.73 0.32
N ILE A 306 9.77 9.04 0.02
CA ILE A 306 10.08 10.06 1.01
C ILE A 306 8.97 10.04 2.06
N VAL A 307 9.18 9.25 3.12
CA VAL A 307 8.39 9.35 4.34
C VAL A 307 8.58 10.78 4.83
N PRO A 308 7.49 11.56 4.99
CA PRO A 308 7.61 12.92 5.50
C PRO A 308 8.29 12.83 6.87
N ASN A 309 9.43 13.49 7.05
CA ASN A 309 10.09 13.52 8.34
C ASN A 309 9.20 14.32 9.32
N THR A 310 8.36 13.59 10.05
CA THR A 310 7.44 14.18 11.02
C THR A 310 8.16 14.74 12.24
N MET A 311 9.42 14.36 12.48
CA MET A 311 10.23 14.99 13.54
C MET A 311 10.54 16.46 13.26
N ILE A 312 10.49 16.90 11.99
CA ILE A 312 10.59 18.34 11.65
C ILE A 312 9.44 19.13 12.30
N TYR A 313 8.28 18.50 12.51
CA TYR A 313 7.10 19.12 13.12
C TYR A 313 6.98 18.88 14.63
N ALA A 314 7.83 18.04 15.22
CA ALA A 314 7.98 17.94 16.68
C ALA A 314 8.64 19.21 17.26
N GLY A 315 9.30 20.01 16.41
CA GLY A 315 9.72 21.37 16.70
C GLY A 315 8.53 22.33 16.67
N ARG A 316 8.26 23.01 17.79
CA ARG A 316 7.08 23.86 18.04
C ARG A 316 6.97 25.14 17.20
N ASN A 317 7.68 25.27 16.08
CA ASN A 317 7.50 26.29 15.04
C ASN A 317 8.34 25.94 13.81
N SER A 318 7.77 26.12 12.63
CA SER A 318 8.37 25.72 11.37
C SER A 318 9.63 26.52 11.06
N LEU A 319 10.77 25.83 11.24
CA LEU A 319 12.11 26.22 10.82
C LEU A 319 12.11 26.90 9.43
N ILE A 320 11.28 26.36 8.54
CA ILE A 320 11.11 26.80 7.15
C ILE A 320 10.52 28.21 7.05
N ARG A 321 9.50 28.59 7.84
CA ARG A 321 8.93 29.95 7.81
C ARG A 321 9.93 30.99 8.30
N ARG A 322 10.83 30.61 9.21
CA ARG A 322 11.84 31.50 9.81
C ARG A 322 13.03 31.71 8.88
N LEU A 323 13.47 30.64 8.21
CA LEU A 323 14.43 30.73 7.11
C LEU A 323 13.87 31.55 5.93
N GLN A 324 12.58 31.37 5.59
CA GLN A 324 11.92 32.15 4.55
C GLN A 324 11.73 33.63 4.92
N ALA A 325 11.57 33.95 6.21
CA ALA A 325 11.43 35.34 6.67
C ALA A 325 12.74 36.14 6.59
N SER A 326 13.91 35.47 6.50
CA SER A 326 15.25 36.10 6.44
C SER A 326 15.45 37.23 7.47
N LYS A 327 14.81 37.09 8.64
CA LYS A 327 14.75 38.12 9.68
C LYS A 327 15.35 37.59 10.98
N CYS A 328 16.32 38.32 11.52
CA CYS A 328 16.93 37.98 12.81
C CYS A 328 15.92 38.20 13.95
N GLU A 329 15.72 37.21 14.83
CA GLU A 329 14.81 37.36 15.98
C GLU A 329 15.38 38.22 17.11
N TRP A 330 16.69 38.53 17.06
CA TRP A 330 17.36 39.40 18.00
C TRP A 330 17.42 40.86 17.52
N CYS A 331 18.21 41.14 16.48
CA CYS A 331 18.41 42.50 15.97
C CYS A 331 17.39 42.94 14.93
N GLN A 332 16.42 42.07 14.58
CA GLN A 332 15.34 42.36 13.62
C GLN A 332 15.78 42.72 12.19
N THR A 333 17.06 42.57 11.85
CA THR A 333 17.56 42.81 10.48
C THR A 333 16.96 41.83 9.49
N GLU A 334 16.47 42.35 8.37
CA GLU A 334 15.86 41.60 7.26
C GLU A 334 16.89 41.34 6.13
N ASN A 335 16.61 40.39 5.24
CA ASN A 335 17.47 40.02 4.09
C ASN A 335 18.92 39.60 4.44
N THR A 336 19.12 38.96 5.59
CA THR A 336 20.44 38.43 5.98
C THR A 336 20.42 36.91 6.09
N ALA A 337 21.57 36.27 5.88
CA ALA A 337 21.71 34.83 6.10
C ALA A 337 21.47 34.51 7.59
N ILE A 338 20.48 33.64 7.84
CA ILE A 338 20.03 33.27 9.18
C ILE A 338 20.59 31.90 9.56
N GLU A 339 21.20 31.83 10.74
CA GLU A 339 21.68 30.62 11.39
C GLU A 339 20.77 30.28 12.59
N MET A 340 20.60 28.99 12.84
CA MET A 340 19.72 28.51 13.90
C MET A 340 20.53 28.12 15.13
N HIS A 341 20.30 28.81 16.23
CA HIS A 341 20.82 28.43 17.53
C HIS A 341 19.89 27.40 18.19
N HIS A 342 20.43 26.29 18.67
CA HIS A 342 19.68 25.17 19.27
C HIS A 342 20.14 24.88 20.70
N VAL A 343 19.19 24.73 21.62
CA VAL A 343 19.43 24.33 23.02
C VAL A 343 18.84 22.94 23.27
N LYS A 344 19.59 22.06 23.96
CA LYS A 344 19.19 20.66 24.22
C LYS A 344 17.89 20.56 25.03
N LYS A 345 17.81 21.23 26.19
CA LYS A 345 16.58 21.28 27.01
C LYS A 345 16.29 22.70 27.49
N LEU A 346 15.01 23.09 27.45
CA LEU A 346 14.56 24.40 27.97
C LEU A 346 14.83 24.56 29.48
N LYS A 347 14.82 23.45 30.23
CA LYS A 347 15.11 23.42 31.67
C LYS A 347 16.59 23.69 31.99
N GLU A 348 17.48 23.68 31.00
CA GLU A 348 18.92 23.96 31.20
C GLU A 348 19.23 25.46 31.13
N LEU A 349 18.30 26.28 30.60
CA LEU A 349 18.44 27.74 30.55
C LEU A 349 18.23 28.31 31.95
N LYS A 350 19.21 29.06 32.46
CA LYS A 350 19.16 29.64 33.82
C LYS A 350 18.44 31.00 33.85
N GLY A 351 18.14 31.59 32.68
CA GLY A 351 17.46 32.87 32.56
C GLY A 351 18.31 34.06 33.00
N LYS A 352 19.65 33.89 33.00
CA LYS A 352 20.59 34.94 33.42
C LYS A 352 20.80 35.94 32.28
N GLN A 353 21.00 35.43 31.06
CA GLN A 353 21.20 36.27 29.86
C GLN A 353 19.86 36.57 29.19
N LEU A 354 19.74 37.73 28.54
CA LEU A 354 18.47 38.19 27.96
C LEU A 354 17.96 37.28 26.83
N TRP A 355 18.85 36.68 26.03
CA TRP A 355 18.45 35.70 25.01
C TRP A 355 17.85 34.43 25.62
N GLU A 356 18.35 33.96 26.77
CA GLU A 356 17.78 32.83 27.50
C GLU A 356 16.36 33.18 27.97
N ARG A 357 16.15 34.39 28.50
CA ARG A 357 14.83 34.89 28.93
C ARG A 357 13.84 34.93 27.78
N ILE A 358 14.27 35.37 26.60
CA ILE A 358 13.45 35.38 25.38
C ILE A 358 13.07 33.95 24.97
N MET A 359 14.00 32.99 25.06
CA MET A 359 13.74 31.58 24.75
C MET A 359 12.80 30.91 25.76
N ILE A 360 12.95 31.22 27.06
CA ILE A 360 12.09 30.74 28.14
C ILE A 360 10.68 31.33 28.00
N ALA A 361 10.54 32.65 27.85
CA ALA A 361 9.26 33.34 27.72
C ALA A 361 8.47 32.84 26.49
N ARG A 362 9.17 32.51 25.41
CA ARG A 362 8.56 31.94 24.20
C ARG A 362 8.35 30.43 24.27
N ASN A 363 8.86 29.75 25.29
CA ASN A 363 8.84 28.29 25.47
C ASN A 363 9.41 27.54 24.24
N ARG A 364 10.59 27.98 23.75
CA ARG A 364 11.24 27.52 22.50
C ARG A 364 12.70 27.11 22.69
N LYS A 365 13.09 25.97 22.10
CA LYS A 365 14.48 25.46 22.08
C LYS A 365 15.38 26.03 20.97
N THR A 366 14.84 26.91 20.13
CA THR A 366 15.55 27.37 18.92
C THR A 366 15.38 28.87 18.70
N LEU A 367 16.48 29.56 18.38
CA LEU A 367 16.51 31.00 18.09
C LEU A 367 17.12 31.23 16.71
N ALA A 368 16.49 32.06 15.89
CA ALA A 368 16.91 32.37 14.52
C ALA A 368 17.71 33.67 14.54
N LEU A 369 19.00 33.62 14.22
CA LEU A 369 19.93 34.75 14.38
C LEU A 369 20.66 35.01 13.06
N CYS A 370 20.99 36.27 12.77
CA CYS A 370 21.97 36.54 11.72
C CYS A 370 23.36 36.05 12.17
N LYS A 371 24.28 35.84 11.22
CA LYS A 371 25.64 35.36 11.51
C LYS A 371 26.35 36.16 12.62
N LYS A 372 26.19 37.49 12.62
CA LYS A 372 26.78 38.37 13.65
C LYS A 372 26.22 38.04 15.04
N CYS A 373 24.89 38.04 15.20
CA CYS A 373 24.25 37.69 16.46
C CYS A 373 24.50 36.22 16.85
N HIS A 374 24.66 35.30 15.92
CA HIS A 374 24.99 33.92 16.26
C HIS A 374 26.41 33.81 16.86
N VAL A 375 27.38 34.52 16.27
CA VAL A 375 28.74 34.60 16.80
C VAL A 375 28.77 35.32 18.16
N ASP A 376 28.07 36.44 18.31
CA ASP A 376 28.00 37.17 19.57
C ASP A 376 27.38 36.33 20.70
N LEU A 377 26.47 35.39 20.36
CA LEU A 377 25.84 34.48 21.33
C LEU A 377 26.86 33.46 21.82
N HIS A 378 27.60 32.82 20.91
CA HIS A 378 28.67 31.88 21.28
C HIS A 378 29.83 32.56 22.01
N ALA A 379 30.07 33.84 21.71
CA ALA A 379 31.08 34.65 22.38
C ALA A 379 30.60 35.22 23.74
N GLY A 380 29.36 34.98 24.16
CA GLY A 380 28.80 35.46 25.42
C GLY A 380 28.61 36.98 25.52
N ARG A 381 28.59 37.70 24.38
CA ARG A 381 28.47 39.17 24.32
C ARG A 381 27.02 39.63 24.11
N LEU A 382 26.11 38.69 24.08
CA LEU A 382 24.70 38.88 23.79
C LEU A 382 23.92 38.91 25.10
N ASP A 383 23.95 40.06 25.77
CA ASP A 383 23.31 40.28 27.08
C ASP A 383 22.08 41.19 27.01
#